data_AF-A0A438C2W5-F1
#
_entry.id   AF-A0A438C2W5-F1
#
_cell.length_a   1.000
_cell.length_b   1.000
_cell.length_c   1.000
_cell.angle_alpha   90.00
_cell.angle_beta   90.00
_cell.angle_gamma   90.00
#
_symmetry.space_group_name_H-M   'P 1'
#
loop_
_entity.id
_entity.type
_entity.pdbx_description
1 polymer ?
#
loop_
_entity_poly.entity_id
_entity_poly.type
_entity_poly.pdbx_seq_one_letter_code
_entity_poly.pdbx_strand_id
1 'polypeptide(L)'
;MDAQRGSNHERVSEIHSSMGPVGAFDNSPLHLTIEKLNGKNYREWAQAIKLVIDGKGKLGFLTGETRRPPPTDVAASQKWRSENSFITLCLINSMKPSIGKTYMFLPTAKDVWDAIRETYSDAENASQIFEIKTRLW
;
A
#
# COMPACT_ATOMS: atom_id res chain seq x y z
N MET A 1 8.78 -24.13 56.31
CA MET A 1 7.38 -24.23 55.88
C MET A 1 7.04 -22.96 55.12
N ASP A 2 7.43 -23.04 53.85
CA ASP A 2 6.78 -22.56 52.64
C ASP A 2 6.11 -21.19 52.59
N ALA A 3 6.66 -20.42 51.65
CA ALA A 3 6.19 -19.17 51.11
C ALA A 3 4.82 -19.30 50.42
N GLN A 4 4.05 -18.22 50.42
CA GLN A 4 3.28 -17.82 49.24
C GLN A 4 2.79 -16.36 49.37
N ARG A 5 2.71 -15.70 48.20
CA ARG A 5 1.82 -14.59 47.85
C ARG A 5 2.35 -13.18 48.14
N GLY A 6 2.56 -12.29 47.16
CA GLY A 6 2.34 -12.36 45.74
C GLY A 6 2.92 -11.11 45.08
N SER A 7 3.46 -11.30 43.88
CA SER A 7 4.02 -10.27 43.02
C SER A 7 2.99 -9.16 42.76
N ASN A 8 3.32 -7.92 43.12
CA ASN A 8 2.62 -6.73 42.65
C ASN A 8 3.57 -5.98 41.71
N HIS A 9 3.68 -6.47 40.48
CA HIS A 9 4.10 -5.66 39.35
C HIS A 9 2.99 -5.71 38.30
N GLU A 10 2.81 -4.57 37.62
CA GLU A 10 2.07 -4.42 36.37
C GLU A 10 0.54 -4.29 36.46
N ARG A 11 0.09 -3.02 36.42
CA ARG A 11 -1.05 -2.65 35.58
C ARG A 11 -0.73 -1.35 34.87
N VAL A 12 0.17 -1.43 33.88
CA VAL A 12 0.23 -0.41 32.82
C VAL A 12 -0.68 -0.93 31.73
N SER A 13 -1.75 -0.18 31.47
CA SER A 13 -2.75 -0.48 30.44
C SER A 13 -2.09 -0.67 29.08
N GLU A 14 -2.19 -1.89 28.55
CA GLU A 14 -1.86 -2.25 27.18
C GLU A 14 -2.76 -1.48 26.22
N ILE A 15 -2.22 -0.42 25.62
CA ILE A 15 -2.77 0.12 24.38
C ILE A 15 -2.37 -0.90 23.31
N HIS A 16 -3.29 -1.79 22.94
CA HIS A 16 -3.12 -2.67 21.79
C HIS A 16 -3.06 -1.79 20.52
N SER A 17 -1.86 -1.32 20.20
CA SER A 17 -1.56 -0.78 18.89
C SER A 17 -1.65 -1.95 17.91
N SER A 18 -2.77 -2.04 17.20
CA SER A 18 -2.94 -2.93 16.06
C SER A 18 -2.08 -2.42 14.90
N MET A 19 -0.77 -2.46 15.09
CA MET A 19 0.21 -2.33 14.03
C MET A 19 1.03 -3.62 14.08
N GLY A 20 0.49 -4.64 13.40
CA GLY A 20 1.28 -5.81 13.04
C GLY A 20 2.48 -5.39 12.17
N PRO A 21 3.49 -6.25 12.05
CA PRO A 21 4.71 -5.93 11.32
C PRO A 21 4.39 -5.46 9.90
N VAL A 22 5.20 -4.52 9.38
CA VAL A 22 5.21 -4.06 7.99
C VAL A 22 5.63 -5.18 7.01
N GLY A 23 5.47 -6.44 7.39
CA GLY A 23 5.51 -7.64 6.56
C GLY A 23 4.12 -8.07 6.07
N ALA A 24 3.16 -7.15 5.99
CA ALA A 24 1.77 -7.40 5.58
C ALA A 24 1.60 -7.94 4.14
N PHE A 25 2.70 -8.21 3.44
CA PHE A 25 2.72 -8.84 2.11
C PHE A 25 3.33 -10.24 2.13
N ASP A 26 3.94 -10.69 3.24
CA ASP A 26 4.79 -11.88 3.22
C ASP A 26 4.22 -13.07 4.00
N ASN A 27 3.08 -12.95 4.72
CA ASN A 27 2.59 -14.06 5.56
C ASN A 27 1.06 -14.21 5.61
N SER A 28 0.48 -14.93 4.64
CA SER A 28 -0.83 -15.62 4.72
C SER A 28 -0.99 -16.63 3.56
N PRO A 29 -1.85 -17.67 3.67
CA PRO A 29 -1.75 -18.93 2.89
C PRO A 29 -2.07 -18.83 1.38
N LEU A 30 -2.33 -17.62 0.88
CA LEU A 30 -2.53 -17.34 -0.53
C LEU A 30 -1.24 -16.69 -1.03
N HIS A 31 -0.29 -17.53 -1.42
CA HIS A 31 1.05 -17.13 -1.88
C HIS A 31 0.98 -16.47 -3.28
N LEU A 32 0.19 -15.41 -3.42
CA LEU A 32 0.29 -14.52 -4.57
C LEU A 32 1.55 -13.70 -4.38
N THR A 33 2.67 -14.20 -4.91
CA THR A 33 3.91 -13.43 -4.98
C THR A 33 3.65 -12.21 -5.86
N ILE A 34 3.33 -11.07 -5.25
CA ILE A 34 3.20 -9.82 -5.98
C ILE A 34 4.61 -9.43 -6.42
N GLU A 35 4.91 -9.62 -7.69
CA GLU A 35 6.16 -9.14 -8.24
C GLU A 35 6.24 -7.63 -8.06
N LYS A 36 7.38 -7.16 -7.54
CA LYS A 36 7.60 -5.73 -7.39
C LYS A 36 7.53 -5.03 -8.74
N LEU A 37 6.87 -3.87 -8.79
CA LEU A 37 6.81 -3.07 -10.02
C LEU A 37 8.22 -2.84 -10.54
N ASN A 38 8.44 -3.22 -11.80
CA ASN A 38 9.74 -3.18 -12.46
C ASN A 38 9.73 -2.34 -13.76
N GLY A 39 8.59 -1.72 -14.06
CA GLY A 39 8.36 -0.89 -15.24
C GLY A 39 7.83 -1.64 -16.46
N LYS A 40 7.80 -2.97 -16.43
CA LYS A 40 7.27 -3.82 -17.52
C LYS A 40 6.04 -4.64 -17.12
N ASN A 41 5.78 -4.79 -15.83
CA ASN A 41 4.70 -5.62 -15.25
C ASN A 41 3.59 -4.77 -14.63
N TYR A 42 3.28 -3.60 -15.21
CA TYR A 42 2.35 -2.65 -14.59
C TYR A 42 0.94 -3.23 -14.48
N ARG A 43 0.43 -3.89 -15.52
CA ARG A 43 -0.93 -4.49 -15.49
C ARG A 43 -1.09 -5.50 -14.36
N GLU A 44 -0.19 -6.46 -14.24
CA GLU A 44 -0.25 -7.51 -13.22
C GLU A 44 -0.09 -6.92 -11.81
N TRP A 45 0.90 -6.04 -11.64
CA TRP A 45 1.15 -5.35 -10.39
C TRP A 45 -0.06 -4.50 -9.95
N ALA A 46 -0.64 -3.74 -10.87
CA ALA A 46 -1.79 -2.88 -10.58
C ALA A 46 -3.02 -3.68 -10.17
N GLN A 47 -3.27 -4.84 -10.80
CA GLN A 47 -4.36 -5.72 -10.39
C GLN A 47 -4.12 -6.32 -9.01
N ALA A 48 -2.91 -6.80 -8.73
CA ALA A 48 -2.57 -7.37 -7.43
C ALA A 48 -2.72 -6.34 -6.29
N ILE A 49 -2.24 -5.11 -6.48
CA ILE A 49 -2.40 -4.04 -5.49
C ILE A 49 -3.86 -3.68 -5.26
N LYS A 50 -4.67 -3.55 -6.32
CA LYS A 50 -6.11 -3.30 -6.18
C LYS A 50 -6.77 -4.39 -5.33
N LEU A 51 -6.49 -5.67 -5.59
CA LEU A 51 -7.04 -6.78 -4.82
C LEU A 51 -6.63 -6.74 -3.34
N VAL A 52 -5.35 -6.46 -3.03
CA VAL A 52 -4.89 -6.40 -1.63
C VAL A 52 -5.53 -5.23 -0.87
N ILE A 53 -5.64 -4.06 -1.51
CA ILE A 53 -6.22 -2.88 -0.87
C ILE A 53 -7.75 -3.01 -0.75
N ASP A 54 -8.41 -3.57 -1.75
CA ASP A 54 -9.85 -3.82 -1.76
C ASP A 54 -10.25 -4.93 -0.77
N GLY A 55 -9.43 -5.98 -0.63
CA GLY A 55 -9.59 -6.98 0.43
C GLY A 55 -9.54 -6.40 1.86
N LYS A 56 -9.04 -5.17 2.03
CA LYS A 56 -9.06 -4.40 3.28
C LYS A 56 -10.15 -3.32 3.34
N GLY A 57 -11.01 -3.24 2.32
CA GLY A 57 -12.08 -2.24 2.19
C GLY A 57 -11.56 -0.82 2.00
N LYS A 58 -10.33 -0.65 1.46
CA LYS A 58 -9.62 0.64 1.37
C LYS A 58 -9.43 1.12 -0.07
N LEU A 59 -10.10 0.51 -1.05
CA LEU A 59 -9.93 0.83 -2.48
C LEU A 59 -10.23 2.31 -2.78
N GLY A 60 -11.15 2.93 -2.04
CA GLY A 60 -11.51 4.34 -2.19
C GLY A 60 -10.35 5.32 -1.99
N PHE A 61 -9.26 4.93 -1.32
CA PHE A 61 -8.04 5.76 -1.22
C PHE A 61 -7.24 5.81 -2.54
N LEU A 62 -7.37 4.79 -3.40
CA LEU A 62 -6.75 4.79 -4.73
C LEU A 62 -7.65 5.49 -5.76
N THR A 63 -8.97 5.26 -5.70
CA THR A 63 -9.93 5.83 -6.66
C THR A 63 -10.24 7.30 -6.36
N GLY A 64 -10.12 7.71 -5.09
CA GLY A 64 -10.50 9.04 -4.61
C GLY A 64 -11.93 9.13 -4.08
N GLU A 65 -12.64 8.00 -3.99
CA GLU A 65 -13.94 7.92 -3.31
C GLU A 65 -13.80 8.25 -1.82
N THR A 66 -12.70 7.83 -1.18
CA THR A 66 -12.40 8.16 0.23
C THR A 66 -11.78 9.55 0.32
N ARG A 67 -12.63 10.58 0.38
CA ARG A 67 -12.20 11.97 0.46
C ARG A 67 -11.59 12.32 1.83
N ARG A 68 -10.61 13.22 1.82
CA ARG A 68 -10.04 13.78 3.04
C ARG A 68 -11.14 14.52 3.82
N PRO A 69 -11.36 14.20 5.10
CA PRO A 69 -12.31 14.91 5.94
C PRO A 69 -11.93 16.39 6.14
N PRO A 70 -12.90 17.27 6.49
CA PRO A 70 -12.61 18.63 6.89
C PRO A 70 -11.67 18.68 8.10
N PRO A 71 -10.77 19.67 8.22
CA PRO A 71 -9.86 19.81 9.36
C PRO A 71 -10.56 19.98 10.71
N THR A 72 -11.84 20.37 10.70
CA THR A 72 -12.67 20.54 11.90
C THR A 72 -12.98 19.21 12.59
N ASP A 73 -12.98 18.10 11.85
CA ASP A 73 -13.10 16.76 12.42
C ASP A 73 -11.71 16.15 12.61
N VAL A 74 -11.09 16.46 13.75
CA VAL A 74 -9.72 16.05 14.07
C VAL A 74 -9.57 14.53 14.07
N ALA A 75 -10.56 13.80 14.63
CA ALA A 75 -10.51 12.35 14.75
C ALA A 75 -10.61 11.67 13.37
N ALA A 76 -11.56 12.10 12.53
CA ALA A 76 -11.68 11.58 11.17
C ALA A 76 -10.46 11.94 10.31
N SER A 77 -9.95 13.17 10.45
CA SER A 77 -8.75 13.64 9.75
C SER A 77 -7.51 12.81 10.13
N GLN A 78 -7.30 12.56 11.41
CA GLN A 78 -6.19 11.73 11.89
C GLN A 78 -6.31 10.28 11.38
N LYS A 79 -7.50 9.68 11.45
CA LYS A 79 -7.74 8.34 10.91
C LYS A 79 -7.45 8.28 9.42
N TRP A 80 -7.98 9.22 8.63
CA TRP A 80 -7.73 9.30 7.20
C TRP A 80 -6.23 9.43 6.88
N ARG A 81 -5.51 10.27 7.62
CA ARG A 81 -4.05 10.45 7.43
C ARG A 81 -3.28 9.16 7.71
N SER A 82 -3.59 8.46 8.80
CA SER A 82 -2.94 7.19 9.14
C SER A 82 -3.19 6.12 8.07
N GLU A 83 -4.43 6.01 7.59
CA GLU A 83 -4.80 5.04 6.55
C GLU A 83 -4.16 5.38 5.21
N ASN A 84 -4.19 6.65 4.80
CA ASN A 84 -3.50 7.12 3.60
C ASN A 84 -2.00 6.83 3.66
N SER A 85 -1.32 7.13 4.78
CA SER A 85 0.11 6.85 4.94
C SER A 85 0.43 5.36 4.86
N PHE A 86 -0.42 4.50 5.45
CA PHE A 86 -0.26 3.05 5.35
C PHE A 86 -0.36 2.58 3.90
N ILE A 87 -1.34 3.07 3.14
CA ILE A 87 -1.53 2.68 1.74
C ILE A 87 -0.39 3.22 0.87
N THR A 88 0.09 4.45 1.12
CA THR A 88 1.29 4.98 0.46
C THR A 88 2.50 4.08 0.72
N LEU A 89 2.74 3.67 1.97
CA LEU A 89 3.84 2.76 2.31
C LEU A 89 3.70 1.40 1.60
N CYS A 90 2.48 0.86 1.55
CA CYS A 90 2.16 -0.35 0.80
C CYS A 90 2.54 -0.23 -0.68
N LEU A 91 2.17 0.88 -1.32
CA LEU A 91 2.54 1.16 -2.70
C LEU A 91 4.07 1.19 -2.84
N ILE A 92 4.77 2.05 -2.09
CA ILE A 92 6.23 2.21 -2.21
C ILE A 92 6.98 0.88 -1.99
N ASN A 93 6.58 0.08 -0.99
CA ASN A 93 7.25 -1.19 -0.69
C ASN A 93 7.03 -2.27 -1.76
N SER A 94 5.92 -2.17 -2.50
CA SER A 94 5.60 -3.06 -3.62
C SER A 94 6.33 -2.71 -4.92
N MET A 95 7.25 -1.74 -4.90
CA MET A 95 8.02 -1.32 -6.07
C MET A 95 9.49 -1.66 -5.92
N LYS A 96 10.20 -1.77 -7.05
CA LYS A 96 11.66 -1.73 -7.00
C LYS A 96 12.12 -0.42 -6.35
N PRO A 97 13.17 -0.41 -5.51
CA PRO A 97 13.61 0.79 -4.79
C PRO A 97 13.91 1.99 -5.70
N SER A 98 14.41 1.74 -6.93
CA SER A 98 14.67 2.79 -7.92
C SER A 98 13.39 3.50 -8.40
N ILE A 99 12.26 2.79 -8.42
CA ILE A 99 10.95 3.32 -8.82
C ILE A 99 10.27 3.97 -7.61
N GLY A 100 10.21 3.26 -6.47
CA GLY A 100 9.52 3.74 -5.27
C GLY A 100 10.06 5.07 -4.74
N LYS A 101 11.38 5.32 -4.84
CA LYS A 101 11.99 6.60 -4.44
C LYS A 101 11.42 7.81 -5.19
N THR A 102 11.04 7.65 -6.46
CA THR A 102 10.48 8.73 -7.29
C THR A 102 9.14 9.22 -6.76
N TYR A 103 8.34 8.34 -6.16
CA TYR A 103 6.97 8.64 -5.72
C TYR A 103 6.84 8.86 -4.21
N MET A 104 7.90 8.66 -3.43
CA MET A 104 7.90 8.69 -1.96
C MET A 104 7.37 10.00 -1.36
N PHE A 105 7.57 11.13 -2.06
CA PHE A 105 7.23 12.46 -1.55
C PHE A 105 5.85 12.94 -2.00
N LEU A 106 5.08 12.11 -2.71
CA LEU A 106 3.75 12.49 -3.13
C LEU A 106 2.76 12.52 -1.93
N PRO A 107 1.86 13.51 -1.86
CA PRO A 107 1.10 13.78 -0.62
C PRO A 107 0.09 12.69 -0.23
N THR A 108 -0.46 11.97 -1.20
CA THR A 108 -1.51 10.98 -0.97
C THR A 108 -1.26 9.68 -1.71
N ALA A 109 -1.86 8.59 -1.22
CA ALA A 109 -1.85 7.30 -1.90
C ALA A 109 -2.45 7.39 -3.31
N LYS A 110 -3.46 8.25 -3.48
CA LYS A 110 -4.04 8.56 -4.79
C LYS A 110 -3.04 9.23 -5.73
N ASP A 111 -2.32 10.25 -5.26
CA ASP A 111 -1.31 10.94 -6.08
C ASP A 111 -0.23 9.96 -6.55
N VAL A 112 0.24 9.09 -5.65
CA VAL A 112 1.18 8.01 -5.99
C VAL A 112 0.57 7.09 -7.05
N TRP A 113 -0.62 6.57 -6.79
CA TRP A 113 -1.32 5.64 -7.68
C TRP A 113 -1.54 6.20 -9.09
N ASP A 114 -2.01 7.44 -9.19
CA ASP A 114 -2.29 8.10 -10.46
C ASP A 114 -0.99 8.36 -11.24
N ALA A 115 0.07 8.84 -10.58
CA ALA A 115 1.35 9.11 -11.22
C ALA A 115 1.98 7.82 -11.80
N ILE A 116 1.86 6.70 -11.09
CA ILE A 116 2.35 5.39 -11.57
C ILE A 116 1.52 4.90 -12.74
N ARG A 117 0.18 5.02 -12.66
CA ARG A 117 -0.71 4.66 -13.76
C ARG A 117 -0.35 5.43 -15.01
N GLU A 118 -0.20 6.75 -14.91
CA GLU A 118 0.19 7.60 -16.05
C GLU A 118 1.57 7.20 -16.62
N THR A 119 2.56 7.00 -15.74
CA THR A 119 3.93 6.68 -16.18
C THR A 119 4.01 5.33 -16.90
N TYR A 120 3.37 4.29 -16.36
CA TYR A 120 3.63 2.91 -16.78
C TYR A 120 2.50 2.27 -17.59
N SER A 121 1.25 2.74 -17.48
CA SER A 121 0.17 2.28 -18.36
C SER A 121 0.48 2.66 -19.81
N ASP A 122 0.93 3.90 -20.04
CA ASP A 122 1.18 4.40 -21.38
C ASP A 122 2.47 3.83 -21.98
N ALA A 123 3.51 3.67 -21.16
CA ALA A 123 4.76 3.03 -21.59
C ALA A 123 4.56 1.56 -21.99
N GLU A 124 3.74 0.81 -21.25
CA GLU A 124 3.42 -0.58 -21.57
C GLU A 124 2.64 -0.67 -22.89
N ASN A 125 1.62 0.18 -23.05
CA ASN A 125 0.82 0.26 -24.28
C ASN A 125 1.70 0.59 -25.50
N ALA A 126 2.57 1.59 -25.39
CA ALA A 126 3.47 1.99 -26.47
C ALA A 126 4.46 0.87 -26.84
N SER A 127 5.02 0.19 -25.83
CA SER A 127 5.98 -0.90 -26.04
C SER A 127 5.35 -2.09 -26.78
N GLN A 128 4.12 -2.48 -26.39
CA GLN A 128 3.40 -3.57 -27.05
C GLN A 128 3.06 -3.24 -28.51
N ILE A 129 2.63 -2.00 -28.80
CA ILE A 129 2.36 -1.55 -30.17
C ILE A 129 3.63 -1.61 -31.02
N PHE A 130 4.76 -1.17 -30.48
CA PHE A 130 6.05 -1.22 -31.19
C PHE A 130 6.50 -2.65 -31.47
N GLU A 131 6.38 -3.56 -30.51
CA GLU A 131 6.74 -4.98 -30.71
C GLU A 131 5.90 -5.63 -31.80
N ILE A 132 4.58 -5.43 -31.77
CA ILE A 132 3.66 -5.97 -32.79
C ILE A 132 4.02 -5.44 -34.18
N LYS A 133 4.27 -4.12 -34.29
CA LYS A 133 4.70 -3.50 -35.55
C LYS A 133 6.02 -4.09 -36.06
N THR A 134 6.99 -4.30 -35.17
CA THR A 134 8.31 -4.84 -35.54
C THR A 134 8.24 -6.31 -35.96
N ARG A 135 7.27 -7.07 -35.46
CA ARG A 135 7.06 -8.49 -35.82
C ARG A 135 6.26 -8.71 -37.10
N LEU A 136 5.57 -7.67 -37.58
CA LEU A 136 4.73 -7.71 -38.79
C LEU A 136 5.47 -7.19 -40.04
N TRP A 137 6.71 -6.75 -39.90
CA TRP A 137 7.58 -6.24 -40.97
C TRP A 137 8.85 -7.05 -41.07
#